data_AF-A0A6N9IT29-F1
#
_entry.id   AF-A0A6N9IT29-F1
#
_cell.length_a   1.000
_cell.length_b   1.000
_cell.length_c   1.000
_cell.angle_alpha   90.00
_cell.angle_beta   90.00
_cell.angle_gamma   90.00
#
_symmetry.space_group_name_H-M   'P 1'
#
loop_
_entity.id
_entity.type
_entity.pdbx_description
1 polymer ?
#
loop_
_entity_poly.entity_id
_entity_poly.type
_entity_poly.pdbx_seq_one_letter_code
_entity_poly.pdbx_strand_id
1 'polypeptide(L)'
;MGEKIKKIGIIAVILLDLFFMYLSFVAYPNQIKNSEQKISENQAKISDYKVKTNKLTYKSYQEVIRKKVKYLNLDNTENTLRKNYTEAITDAYNVKTEDEYNSKEKDIASKLGTDHLISTVLSKTIVQKVKGKDYPQSNGLNSVSVSFGKYNVDTKILPVNILVDYKPVVDDSSATVAVNSKKVMYTFNYNVKDNSDGDVTFTELVSTK
;
A
#
# COMPACT_ATOMS: atom_id res chain seq x y z
N MET A 1 64.23 -44.02 -61.13
CA MET A 1 63.41 -42.99 -60.44
C MET A 1 62.11 -43.52 -59.80
N GLY A 2 61.64 -44.75 -60.06
CA GLY A 2 60.31 -45.21 -59.62
C GLY A 2 60.14 -45.71 -58.18
N GLU A 3 61.21 -46.09 -57.48
CA GLU A 3 61.08 -46.75 -56.16
C GLU A 3 61.04 -45.79 -54.97
N LYS A 4 61.83 -44.70 -55.01
CA LYS A 4 61.83 -43.66 -53.96
C LYS A 4 60.51 -42.87 -53.93
N ILE A 5 59.93 -42.59 -55.10
CA ILE A 5 58.63 -41.91 -55.21
C ILE A 5 57.49 -42.80 -54.67
N LYS A 6 57.53 -44.11 -54.93
CA LYS A 6 56.59 -45.07 -54.34
C LYS A 6 56.70 -45.16 -52.82
N LYS A 7 57.93 -45.19 -52.26
CA LYS A 7 58.13 -45.20 -50.80
C LYS A 7 57.63 -43.91 -50.13
N ILE A 8 57.86 -42.75 -50.74
CA ILE A 8 57.35 -41.46 -50.24
C ILE A 8 55.82 -41.41 -50.31
N GLY A 9 55.21 -41.94 -51.38
CA GLY A 9 53.76 -42.04 -51.52
C GLY A 9 53.12 -42.94 -50.44
N ILE A 10 53.73 -44.09 -50.15
CA ILE A 10 53.25 -45.02 -49.10
C ILE A 10 53.32 -44.36 -47.71
N ILE A 11 54.42 -43.66 -47.40
CA ILE A 11 54.58 -42.96 -46.11
C ILE A 11 53.56 -41.83 -45.98
N ALA A 12 53.29 -41.08 -47.06
CA ALA A 12 52.29 -40.02 -47.07
C ALA A 12 50.88 -40.57 -46.82
N VAL A 13 50.52 -41.72 -47.40
CA VAL A 13 49.22 -42.38 -47.18
C VAL A 13 49.08 -42.87 -45.73
N ILE A 14 50.13 -43.49 -45.17
CA ILE A 14 50.12 -43.96 -43.76
C ILE A 14 49.96 -42.78 -42.80
N LEU A 15 50.61 -41.64 -43.06
CA LEU A 15 50.45 -40.44 -42.23
C LEU A 15 49.05 -39.81 -42.36
N LEU A 16 48.47 -39.84 -43.56
CA LEU A 16 47.09 -39.42 -43.80
C LEU A 16 46.09 -40.32 -43.06
N ASP A 17 46.27 -41.64 -43.11
CA ASP A 17 45.41 -42.59 -42.39
C ASP A 17 45.53 -42.43 -40.88
N LEU A 18 46.73 -42.22 -40.34
CA LEU A 18 46.94 -41.92 -38.91
C LEU A 18 46.28 -40.60 -38.50
N PHE A 19 46.33 -39.58 -39.37
CA PHE A 19 45.67 -38.30 -39.15
C PHE A 19 44.14 -38.42 -39.18
N PHE A 20 43.58 -39.16 -40.14
CA PHE A 20 42.15 -39.47 -40.20
C PHE A 20 41.71 -40.31 -39.00
N MET A 21 42.53 -41.26 -38.55
CA MET A 21 42.25 -42.07 -37.37
C MET A 21 42.26 -41.23 -36.09
N TYR A 22 43.21 -40.30 -35.94
CA TYR A 22 43.23 -39.34 -34.82
C TYR A 22 42.01 -38.41 -34.84
N LEU A 23 41.65 -37.87 -36.01
CA LEU A 23 40.45 -37.05 -36.15
C LEU A 23 39.18 -37.82 -35.78
N SER A 24 39.05 -39.07 -36.24
CA SER A 24 37.85 -39.90 -36.06
C SER A 24 37.70 -40.48 -34.65
N PHE A 25 38.80 -40.93 -34.03
CA PHE A 25 38.76 -41.61 -32.72
C PHE A 25 39.03 -40.69 -31.53
N VAL A 26 39.70 -39.56 -31.73
CA VAL A 26 40.10 -38.67 -30.62
C VAL A 26 39.43 -37.31 -30.73
N ALA A 27 39.56 -36.62 -31.86
CA ALA A 27 39.07 -35.24 -31.97
C ALA A 27 37.53 -35.15 -32.05
N TYR A 28 36.90 -35.96 -32.91
CA TYR A 28 35.44 -35.94 -33.12
C TYR A 28 34.65 -36.37 -31.86
N PRO A 29 35.00 -37.47 -31.17
CA PRO A 29 34.27 -37.89 -29.96
C PRO A 29 34.42 -36.90 -28.80
N ASN A 30 35.58 -36.25 -28.68
CA ASN A 30 35.79 -35.22 -27.65
C ASN A 30 35.00 -33.94 -27.93
N GLN A 31 34.85 -33.54 -29.20
CA GLN A 31 33.99 -32.41 -29.58
C GLN A 31 32.50 -32.72 -29.37
N ILE A 32 32.08 -33.95 -29.66
CA ILE A 32 30.71 -34.41 -29.37
C ILE A 32 30.46 -34.41 -27.86
N LYS A 33 31.34 -35.01 -27.04
CA LYS A 33 31.22 -35.00 -25.58
C LYS A 33 31.17 -33.58 -24.99
N ASN A 34 32.04 -32.68 -25.46
CA ASN A 34 32.03 -31.27 -25.02
C ASN A 34 30.75 -30.53 -25.43
N SER A 35 30.18 -30.87 -26.60
CA SER A 35 28.93 -30.28 -27.07
C SER A 35 27.73 -30.85 -26.32
N GLU A 36 27.69 -32.15 -26.06
CA GLU A 36 26.68 -32.81 -25.22
C GLU A 36 26.68 -32.27 -23.79
N GLN A 37 27.87 -32.06 -23.21
CA GLN A 37 28.00 -31.45 -21.90
C GLN A 37 27.48 -30.01 -21.87
N LYS A 38 27.83 -29.19 -22.88
CA LYS A 38 27.29 -27.82 -23.02
C LYS A 38 25.77 -27.81 -23.26
N ILE A 39 25.23 -28.76 -24.01
CA ILE A 39 23.78 -28.92 -24.22
C ILE A 39 23.10 -29.31 -22.90
N SER A 40 23.68 -30.23 -22.12
CA SER A 40 23.17 -30.61 -20.80
C SER A 40 23.20 -29.43 -19.82
N GLU A 41 24.30 -28.68 -19.76
CA GLU A 41 24.40 -27.45 -18.96
C GLU A 41 23.37 -26.39 -19.39
N ASN A 42 23.16 -26.21 -20.69
CA ASN A 42 22.16 -25.28 -21.21
C ASN A 42 20.73 -25.76 -20.93
N GLN A 43 20.46 -27.06 -21.02
CA GLN A 43 19.16 -27.65 -20.64
C GLN A 43 18.90 -27.53 -19.14
N ALA A 44 19.92 -27.73 -18.29
CA ALA A 44 19.83 -27.51 -16.86
C ALA A 44 19.55 -26.02 -16.54
N LYS A 45 20.22 -25.08 -17.23
CA LYS A 45 19.92 -23.65 -17.12
C LYS A 45 18.51 -23.32 -17.60
N ILE A 46 18.05 -23.84 -18.73
CA ILE A 46 16.68 -23.65 -19.24
C ILE A 46 15.65 -24.23 -18.27
N SER A 47 15.92 -25.37 -17.65
CA SER A 47 15.07 -25.98 -16.62
C SER A 47 15.00 -25.09 -15.37
N ASP A 48 16.15 -24.60 -14.89
CA ASP A 48 16.21 -23.67 -13.75
C ASP A 48 15.49 -22.34 -14.06
N TYR A 49 15.64 -21.81 -15.27
CA TYR A 49 14.89 -20.63 -15.74
C TYR A 49 13.39 -20.90 -15.86
N LYS A 50 12.95 -22.10 -16.31
CA LYS A 50 11.54 -22.51 -16.32
C LYS A 50 10.96 -22.64 -14.91
N VAL A 51 11.73 -23.16 -13.95
CA VAL A 51 11.31 -23.24 -12.53
C VAL A 51 11.22 -21.84 -11.92
N LYS A 52 12.17 -20.95 -12.22
CA LYS A 52 12.15 -19.55 -11.77
C LYS A 52 11.01 -18.74 -12.38
N THR A 53 10.67 -18.96 -13.65
CA THR A 53 9.52 -18.29 -14.30
C THR A 53 8.17 -18.85 -13.82
N ASN A 54 8.06 -20.15 -13.52
CA ASN A 54 6.85 -20.71 -12.90
C ASN A 54 6.57 -20.16 -11.49
N LYS A 55 7.63 -19.77 -10.75
CA LYS A 55 7.53 -19.05 -9.46
C LYS A 55 7.13 -17.58 -9.58
N LEU A 56 7.11 -17.01 -10.78
CA LEU A 56 6.71 -15.62 -11.08
C LEU A 56 5.38 -15.56 -11.83
N THR A 57 4.49 -16.51 -11.58
CA THR A 57 3.13 -16.49 -12.15
C THR A 57 2.23 -15.57 -11.34
N TYR A 58 1.30 -14.84 -11.97
CA TYR A 58 0.27 -14.03 -11.31
C TYR A 58 -0.42 -14.76 -10.14
N LYS A 59 -0.61 -16.08 -10.29
CA LYS A 59 -1.16 -16.98 -9.27
C LYS A 59 -0.28 -17.07 -8.01
N SER A 60 1.04 -17.16 -8.15
CA SER A 60 1.97 -17.14 -7.02
C SER A 60 1.97 -15.78 -6.29
N TYR A 61 1.85 -14.68 -7.03
CA TYR A 61 1.75 -13.33 -6.46
C TYR A 61 0.41 -13.15 -5.71
N GLN A 62 -0.69 -13.65 -6.28
CA GLN A 62 -1.98 -13.71 -5.60
C GLN A 62 -1.93 -14.57 -4.33
N GLU A 63 -1.22 -15.69 -4.30
CA GLU A 63 -1.05 -16.49 -3.09
C GLU A 63 -0.23 -15.77 -2.01
N VAL A 64 0.83 -15.05 -2.39
CA VAL A 64 1.61 -14.24 -1.45
C VAL A 64 0.75 -13.11 -0.89
N ILE A 65 -0.01 -12.40 -1.72
CA ILE A 65 -0.95 -11.36 -1.27
C ILE A 65 -2.02 -11.98 -0.36
N ARG A 66 -2.69 -13.07 -0.79
CA ARG A 66 -3.71 -13.77 0.01
C ARG A 66 -3.16 -14.24 1.35
N LYS A 67 -1.91 -14.71 1.44
CA LYS A 67 -1.26 -15.04 2.73
C LYS A 67 -1.04 -13.77 3.57
N LYS A 68 -0.58 -12.67 2.98
CA LYS A 68 -0.37 -11.38 3.67
C LYS A 68 -1.66 -10.70 4.15
N VAL A 69 -2.83 -11.02 3.57
CA VAL A 69 -4.15 -10.45 3.94
C VAL A 69 -5.15 -11.48 4.46
N LYS A 70 -4.75 -12.74 4.69
CA LYS A 70 -5.65 -13.89 4.97
C LYS A 70 -6.60 -13.66 6.16
N TYR A 71 -6.21 -12.82 7.10
CA TYR A 71 -6.95 -12.55 8.34
C TYR A 71 -7.47 -11.10 8.40
N LEU A 72 -7.32 -10.34 7.32
CA LEU A 72 -7.59 -8.91 7.30
C LEU A 72 -8.92 -8.67 6.58
N ASN A 73 -9.98 -8.47 7.38
CA ASN A 73 -11.30 -8.13 6.84
C ASN A 73 -11.39 -6.60 6.70
N LEU A 74 -10.85 -6.09 5.59
CA LEU A 74 -10.77 -4.66 5.34
C LEU A 74 -12.16 -4.01 5.30
N ASP A 75 -13.16 -4.68 4.69
CA ASP A 75 -14.53 -4.19 4.64
C ASP A 75 -15.12 -4.00 6.04
N ASN A 76 -14.87 -4.95 6.96
CA ASN A 76 -15.32 -4.83 8.34
C ASN A 76 -14.58 -3.73 9.09
N THR A 77 -13.26 -3.59 8.87
CA THR A 77 -12.46 -2.49 9.43
C THR A 77 -12.99 -1.15 8.97
N GLU A 78 -13.18 -0.95 7.66
CA GLU A 78 -13.71 0.27 7.08
C GLU A 78 -15.11 0.60 7.59
N ASN A 79 -16.00 -0.39 7.68
CA ASN A 79 -17.35 -0.17 8.21
C ASN A 79 -17.35 0.22 9.69
N THR A 80 -16.49 -0.41 10.49
CA THR A 80 -16.34 -0.09 11.92
C THR A 80 -15.79 1.32 12.11
N LEU A 81 -14.71 1.66 11.41
CA LEU A 81 -14.11 2.99 11.46
C LEU A 81 -15.10 4.05 10.97
N ARG A 82 -15.78 3.81 9.85
CA ARG A 82 -16.82 4.71 9.31
C ARG A 82 -17.89 5.00 10.33
N LYS A 83 -18.43 3.96 10.97
CA LYS A 83 -19.46 4.10 12.02
C LYS A 83 -18.92 4.93 13.18
N ASN A 84 -17.82 4.51 13.78
CA ASN A 84 -17.27 5.14 14.97
C ASN A 84 -16.88 6.60 14.74
N TYR A 85 -16.19 6.89 13.63
CA TYR A 85 -15.81 8.26 13.26
C TYR A 85 -17.03 9.13 12.98
N THR A 86 -18.05 8.60 12.30
CA THR A 86 -19.29 9.36 12.04
C THR A 86 -19.99 9.70 13.34
N GLU A 87 -20.14 8.74 14.26
CA GLU A 87 -20.77 8.96 15.57
C GLU A 87 -19.97 9.96 16.42
N ALA A 88 -18.66 9.75 16.57
CA ALA A 88 -17.83 10.61 17.41
C ALA A 88 -17.73 12.06 16.92
N ILE A 89 -17.61 12.25 15.60
CA ILE A 89 -17.61 13.58 14.99
C ILE A 89 -19.00 14.23 15.12
N THR A 90 -20.07 13.46 14.95
CA THR A 90 -21.43 13.97 15.18
C THR A 90 -21.63 14.44 16.61
N ASP A 91 -21.15 13.66 17.59
CA ASP A 91 -21.21 14.04 18.99
C ASP A 91 -20.38 15.31 19.24
N ALA A 92 -19.13 15.35 18.77
CA ALA A 92 -18.23 16.49 18.96
C ALA A 92 -18.74 17.81 18.37
N TYR A 93 -19.41 17.79 17.21
CA TYR A 93 -19.91 18.99 16.52
C TYR A 93 -21.33 19.42 16.91
N ASN A 94 -22.03 18.66 17.75
CA ASN A 94 -23.38 18.98 18.22
C ASN A 94 -23.45 19.40 19.69
N VAL A 95 -22.34 19.32 20.42
CA VAL A 95 -22.23 19.78 21.81
C VAL A 95 -22.48 21.28 21.90
N LYS A 96 -23.25 21.70 22.93
CA LYS A 96 -23.66 23.09 23.12
C LYS A 96 -23.03 23.78 24.33
N THR A 97 -22.56 23.02 25.31
CA THR A 97 -21.99 23.53 26.57
C THR A 97 -20.71 22.80 26.95
N GLU A 98 -19.89 23.43 27.80
CA GLU A 98 -18.67 22.81 28.32
C GLU A 98 -18.96 21.55 29.14
N ASP A 99 -20.01 21.55 29.97
CA ASP A 99 -20.41 20.36 30.73
C ASP A 99 -20.83 19.19 29.82
N GLU A 100 -21.58 19.48 28.75
CA GLU A 100 -21.96 18.46 27.77
C GLU A 100 -20.72 17.92 27.04
N TYR A 101 -19.77 18.80 26.69
CA TYR A 101 -18.49 18.41 26.12
C TYR A 101 -17.74 17.45 27.02
N ASN A 102 -17.48 17.85 28.27
CA ASN A 102 -16.73 17.09 29.26
C ASN A 102 -17.39 15.74 29.56
N SER A 103 -18.73 15.68 29.56
CA SER A 103 -19.48 14.44 29.77
C SER A 103 -19.31 13.42 28.64
N LYS A 104 -19.09 13.90 27.40
CA LYS A 104 -18.98 13.08 26.18
C LYS A 104 -17.54 12.85 25.74
N GLU A 105 -16.58 13.62 26.25
CA GLU A 105 -15.17 13.60 25.82
C GLU A 105 -14.58 12.18 25.82
N LYS A 106 -14.79 11.41 26.90
CA LYS A 106 -14.29 10.04 26.99
C LYS A 106 -14.91 9.10 25.96
N ASP A 107 -16.21 9.25 25.70
CA ASP A 107 -16.92 8.42 24.72
C ASP A 107 -16.49 8.76 23.29
N ILE A 108 -16.40 10.07 22.97
CA ILE A 108 -15.84 10.59 21.71
C ILE A 108 -14.43 10.05 21.50
N ALA A 109 -13.56 10.16 22.51
CA ALA A 109 -12.19 9.66 22.46
C ALA A 109 -12.14 8.14 22.21
N SER A 110 -12.98 7.36 22.90
CA SER A 110 -13.00 5.91 22.72
C SER A 110 -13.42 5.47 21.31
N LYS A 111 -14.37 6.19 20.70
CA LYS A 111 -14.86 5.92 19.34
C LYS A 111 -13.83 6.35 18.29
N LEU A 112 -13.16 7.50 18.46
CA LEU A 112 -12.09 7.93 17.57
C LEU A 112 -10.88 6.99 17.65
N GLY A 113 -10.58 6.46 18.83
CA GLY A 113 -9.66 5.34 19.04
C GLY A 113 -8.17 5.63 18.81
N THR A 114 -7.82 6.74 18.15
CA THR A 114 -6.44 7.07 17.79
C THR A 114 -6.02 8.46 18.26
N ASP A 115 -4.85 8.56 18.89
CA ASP A 115 -4.45 9.74 19.68
C ASP A 115 -4.38 11.03 18.87
N HIS A 116 -3.86 11.00 17.63
CA HIS A 116 -3.71 12.21 16.82
C HIS A 116 -5.08 12.73 16.37
N LEU A 117 -6.00 11.85 16.00
CA LEU A 117 -7.36 12.19 15.63
C LEU A 117 -8.16 12.69 16.83
N ILE A 118 -8.03 12.03 17.99
CA ILE A 118 -8.63 12.49 19.24
C ILE A 118 -8.18 13.92 19.54
N SER A 119 -6.86 14.15 19.61
CA SER A 119 -6.30 15.46 19.92
C SER A 119 -6.76 16.53 18.92
N THR A 120 -6.78 16.20 17.63
CA THR A 120 -7.13 17.16 16.59
C THR A 120 -8.62 17.48 16.63
N VAL A 121 -9.50 16.49 16.72
CA VAL A 121 -10.95 16.71 16.79
C VAL A 121 -11.31 17.50 18.04
N LEU A 122 -10.84 17.04 19.21
CA LEU A 122 -11.19 17.68 20.48
C LEU A 122 -10.70 19.14 20.53
N SER A 123 -9.46 19.42 20.09
CA SER A 123 -8.95 20.79 20.05
C SER A 123 -9.72 21.72 19.11
N LYS A 124 -10.38 21.18 18.08
CA LYS A 124 -11.15 21.95 17.09
C LYS A 124 -12.63 22.10 17.46
N THR A 125 -13.14 21.30 18.38
CA THR A 125 -14.57 21.30 18.75
C THR A 125 -14.84 21.68 20.20
N ILE A 126 -13.79 21.89 21.02
CA ILE A 126 -13.96 22.36 22.39
C ILE A 126 -14.74 23.68 22.43
N VAL A 127 -15.68 23.76 23.38
CA VAL A 127 -16.47 24.97 23.62
C VAL A 127 -15.54 26.09 24.08
N GLN A 128 -15.62 27.25 23.44
CA GLN A 128 -14.73 28.38 23.73
C GLN A 128 -15.40 29.41 24.63
N LYS A 129 -14.69 29.89 25.64
CA LYS A 129 -15.14 31.00 26.49
C LYS A 129 -14.73 32.33 25.90
N VAL A 130 -15.69 33.14 25.46
CA VAL A 130 -15.47 34.51 24.95
C VAL A 130 -16.31 35.48 25.77
N LYS A 131 -15.69 36.51 26.35
CA LYS A 131 -16.38 37.54 27.17
C LYS A 131 -17.32 36.95 28.25
N GLY A 132 -16.94 35.83 28.86
CA GLY A 132 -17.71 35.18 29.93
C GLY A 132 -18.94 34.37 29.45
N LYS A 133 -19.10 34.17 28.13
CA LYS A 133 -20.11 33.28 27.55
C LYS A 133 -19.42 32.10 26.86
N ASP A 134 -20.12 30.98 26.86
CA ASP A 134 -19.72 29.77 26.15
C ASP A 134 -20.19 29.84 24.69
N TYR A 135 -19.26 29.61 23.77
CA TYR A 135 -19.51 29.56 22.34
C TYR A 135 -19.19 28.16 21.83
N PRO A 136 -20.21 27.38 21.42
CA PRO A 136 -19.97 26.11 20.79
C PRO A 136 -19.36 26.33 19.40
N GLN A 137 -18.57 25.36 18.94
CA GLN A 137 -17.95 25.41 17.61
C GLN A 137 -19.00 25.49 16.48
N SER A 138 -20.17 24.91 16.71
CA SER A 138 -21.19 24.65 15.71
C SER A 138 -22.58 24.77 16.34
N ASN A 139 -23.56 25.28 15.59
CA ASN A 139 -24.97 25.24 15.98
C ASN A 139 -25.71 24.03 15.37
N GLY A 140 -24.99 23.18 14.63
CA GLY A 140 -25.50 21.97 14.05
C GLY A 140 -24.57 21.39 12.99
N LEU A 141 -24.54 20.07 12.94
CA LEU A 141 -23.89 19.31 11.88
C LEU A 141 -24.84 19.13 10.69
N ASN A 142 -24.38 19.43 9.47
CA ASN A 142 -25.13 19.13 8.25
C ASN A 142 -24.85 17.71 7.78
N SER A 143 -23.57 17.32 7.69
CA SER A 143 -23.18 15.96 7.33
C SER A 143 -21.76 15.61 7.75
N VAL A 144 -21.52 14.31 7.93
CA VAL A 144 -20.19 13.72 8.06
C VAL A 144 -20.05 12.64 7.01
N SER A 145 -18.95 12.65 6.27
CA SER A 145 -18.64 11.65 5.27
C SER A 145 -17.22 11.12 5.49
N VAL A 146 -17.12 9.83 5.78
CA VAL A 146 -15.83 9.14 5.91
C VAL A 146 -15.52 8.43 4.60
N SER A 147 -14.29 8.50 4.11
CA SER A 147 -13.84 7.80 2.92
C SER A 147 -12.46 7.20 3.13
N PHE A 148 -12.22 6.09 2.46
CA PHE A 148 -11.00 5.31 2.56
C PHE A 148 -10.28 5.31 1.23
N GLY A 149 -8.97 5.53 1.28
CA GLY A 149 -8.10 5.39 0.12
C GLY A 149 -7.72 3.93 -0.13
N LYS A 150 -6.84 3.72 -1.10
CA LYS A 150 -6.34 2.38 -1.42
C LYS A 150 -5.44 1.86 -0.29
N TYR A 151 -5.82 0.72 0.29
CA TYR A 151 -5.01 0.03 1.29
C TYR A 151 -3.66 -0.45 0.72
N ASN A 152 -2.57 -0.15 1.44
CA ASN A 152 -1.23 -0.62 1.12
C ASN A 152 -0.91 -1.89 1.92
N VAL A 153 -0.78 -3.03 1.21
CA VAL A 153 -0.56 -4.34 1.82
C VAL A 153 0.83 -4.47 2.46
N ASP A 154 1.83 -3.75 1.96
CA ASP A 154 3.21 -3.85 2.45
C ASP A 154 3.41 -2.99 3.71
N THR A 155 2.87 -1.77 3.73
CA THR A 155 2.98 -0.88 4.90
C THR A 155 1.83 -1.03 5.89
N LYS A 156 0.76 -1.75 5.54
CA LYS A 156 -0.48 -1.91 6.34
C LYS A 156 -1.24 -0.60 6.56
N ILE A 157 -1.02 0.38 5.69
CA ILE A 157 -1.63 1.72 5.79
C ILE A 157 -2.92 1.79 4.98
N LEU A 158 -3.96 2.32 5.61
CA LEU A 158 -5.24 2.71 5.03
C LEU A 158 -5.37 4.24 5.12
N PRO A 159 -5.30 4.99 4.01
CA PRO A 159 -5.56 6.42 4.02
C PRO A 159 -7.03 6.69 4.38
N VAL A 160 -7.28 7.67 5.24
CA VAL A 160 -8.62 8.06 5.71
C VAL A 160 -8.84 9.54 5.46
N ASN A 161 -10.03 9.88 4.95
CA ASN A 161 -10.50 11.26 4.87
C ASN A 161 -11.89 11.38 5.51
N ILE A 162 -12.05 12.32 6.43
CA ILE A 162 -13.32 12.64 7.07
C ILE A 162 -13.70 14.07 6.67
N LEU A 163 -14.74 14.19 5.85
CA LEU A 163 -15.33 15.47 5.47
C LEU A 163 -16.47 15.80 6.45
N VAL A 164 -16.42 16.99 7.04
CA VAL A 164 -17.41 17.49 7.98
C VAL A 164 -17.99 18.78 7.43
N ASP A 165 -19.30 18.79 7.19
CA ASP A 165 -20.07 19.97 6.85
C ASP A 165 -20.88 20.39 8.09
N TYR A 166 -20.60 21.57 8.61
CA TYR A 166 -21.25 22.08 9.81
C TYR A 166 -21.62 23.55 9.66
N LYS A 167 -22.57 24.00 10.47
CA LYS A 167 -22.96 25.40 10.52
C LYS A 167 -22.30 26.03 11.75
N PRO A 168 -21.36 26.98 11.56
CA PRO A 168 -20.69 27.60 12.69
C PRO A 168 -21.66 28.43 13.52
N VAL A 169 -21.35 28.61 14.81
CA VAL A 169 -22.02 29.63 15.62
C VAL A 169 -21.39 30.98 15.30
N VAL A 170 -22.23 31.99 15.08
CA VAL A 170 -21.79 33.37 14.92
C VAL A 170 -22.15 34.11 16.20
N ASP A 171 -21.22 34.90 16.69
CA ASP A 171 -21.39 35.69 17.90
C ASP A 171 -22.65 36.58 17.78
N ASP A 172 -23.45 36.63 18.84
CA ASP A 172 -24.86 37.09 18.91
C ASP A 172 -25.06 38.57 18.50
N SER A 173 -23.96 39.27 18.19
CA SER A 173 -23.94 40.70 17.83
C SER A 173 -24.32 40.98 16.37
N SER A 174 -24.50 39.96 15.51
CA SER A 174 -24.88 40.15 14.10
C SER A 174 -25.87 39.09 13.60
N ALA A 175 -27.07 39.02 14.20
CA ALA A 175 -28.14 38.09 13.86
C ALA A 175 -28.75 38.27 12.44
N THR A 176 -28.16 39.09 11.57
CA THR A 176 -28.63 39.31 10.18
C THR A 176 -27.79 38.60 9.12
N VAL A 177 -26.71 37.91 9.48
CA VAL A 177 -25.87 37.21 8.48
C VAL A 177 -26.34 35.77 8.33
N ALA A 178 -26.82 35.41 7.14
CA ALA A 178 -27.01 34.01 6.77
C ALA A 178 -25.67 33.28 6.93
N VAL A 179 -25.60 32.43 7.96
CA VAL A 179 -24.37 31.70 8.26
C VAL A 179 -24.21 30.59 7.25
N ASN A 180 -23.33 30.80 6.28
CA ASN A 180 -22.97 29.77 5.31
C ASN A 180 -22.33 28.58 6.05
N SER A 181 -22.63 27.37 5.59
CA SER A 181 -21.98 26.19 6.14
C SER A 181 -20.47 26.23 5.85
N LYS A 182 -19.70 25.70 6.81
CA LYS A 182 -18.27 25.48 6.67
C LYS A 182 -18.04 24.00 6.43
N LYS A 183 -17.06 23.72 5.57
CA LYS A 183 -16.59 22.36 5.30
C LYS A 183 -15.16 22.23 5.79
N VAL A 184 -14.88 21.18 6.53
CA VAL A 184 -13.53 20.86 7.00
C VAL A 184 -13.19 19.42 6.70
N MET A 185 -11.92 19.13 6.53
CA MET A 185 -11.43 17.80 6.23
C MET A 185 -10.34 17.39 7.22
N TYR A 186 -10.50 16.21 7.80
CA TYR A 186 -9.46 15.51 8.55
C TYR A 186 -8.87 14.42 7.65
N THR A 187 -7.57 14.49 7.39
CA THR A 187 -6.86 13.53 6.54
C THR A 187 -5.70 12.92 7.30
N PHE A 188 -5.61 11.58 7.29
CA PHE A 188 -4.55 10.84 7.98
C PHE A 188 -4.36 9.44 7.40
N ASN A 189 -3.29 8.78 7.84
CA ASN A 189 -2.98 7.39 7.49
C ASN A 189 -3.24 6.50 8.71
N TYR A 190 -4.17 5.56 8.58
CA TYR A 190 -4.49 4.58 9.62
C TYR A 190 -3.69 3.29 9.40
N ASN A 191 -2.95 2.83 10.40
CA ASN A 191 -2.27 1.54 10.39
C ASN A 191 -3.21 0.45 10.91
N VAL A 192 -3.66 -0.42 10.01
CA VAL A 192 -4.62 -1.49 10.31
C VAL A 192 -4.03 -2.59 11.20
N LYS A 193 -2.71 -2.74 11.20
CA LYS A 193 -2.05 -3.77 12.02
C LYS A 193 -2.01 -3.36 13.49
N ASP A 194 -1.65 -2.10 13.75
CA ASP A 194 -1.36 -1.61 15.09
C ASP A 194 -2.47 -0.71 15.64
N ASN A 195 -3.57 -0.54 14.90
CA ASN A 195 -4.73 0.31 15.23
C ASN A 195 -4.36 1.73 15.67
N SER A 196 -3.46 2.36 14.91
CA SER A 196 -2.94 3.70 15.19
C SER A 196 -3.07 4.61 13.98
N ASP A 197 -3.09 5.92 14.20
CA ASP A 197 -3.01 6.94 13.16
C ASP A 197 -1.62 7.59 13.12
N GLY A 198 -1.24 8.04 11.93
CA GLY A 198 -0.21 9.06 11.78
C GLY A 198 -0.78 10.47 12.01
N ASP A 199 0.05 11.48 11.82
CA ASP A 199 -0.35 12.89 11.96
C ASP A 199 -1.63 13.21 11.19
N VAL A 200 -2.55 13.91 11.86
CA VAL A 200 -3.83 14.32 11.28
C VAL A 200 -3.70 15.73 10.72
N THR A 201 -3.96 15.84 9.41
CA THR A 201 -4.06 17.13 8.74
C THR A 201 -5.48 17.63 8.82
N PHE A 202 -5.68 18.80 9.43
CA PHE A 202 -6.95 19.53 9.46
C PHE A 202 -6.95 20.66 8.42
N THR A 203 -7.93 20.67 7.52
CA THR A 203 -8.06 21.69 6.47
C THR A 203 -9.46 22.29 6.45
N GLU A 204 -9.57 23.62 6.56
CA GLU A 204 -10.83 24.32 6.22
C GLU A 204 -10.94 24.44 4.69
N LEU A 205 -12.02 23.91 4.12
CA LEU A 205 -12.28 23.97 2.69
C LEU A 205 -12.99 25.29 2.39
N VAL A 206 -12.37 26.12 1.55
CA VAL A 206 -12.96 27.40 1.12
C VAL A 206 -14.20 27.09 0.28
N SER A 207 -15.35 27.61 0.73
CA SER A 207 -16.56 27.61 -0.08
C SER A 207 -16.37 28.60 -1.22
N THR A 208 -15.98 28.13 -2.41
CA THR A 208 -16.02 28.95 -3.62
C THR A 208 -17.48 29.26 -3.91
N LYS A 209 -17.85 30.53 -3.73
CA LYS A 209 -19.16 31.09 -4.11
C LYS A 209 -19.42 30.92 -5.60
#